data_AF-A0A914R789-F1
#
_entry.id   AF-A0A914R789-F1
#
_cell.length_a   1.000
_cell.length_b   1.000
_cell.length_c   1.000
_cell.angle_alpha   90.00
_cell.angle_beta   90.00
_cell.angle_gamma   90.00
#
_symmetry.space_group_name_H-M   'P 1'
#
loop_
_entity.id
_entity.type
_entity.pdbx_description
1 polymer ?
#
loop_
_entity_poly.entity_id
_entity_poly.type
_entity_poly.pdbx_seq_one_letter_code
_entity_poly.pdbx_strand_id
1 'polypeptide(L)'
;MNAAERVFEKLFIACFDGHNEGVGILSKHALRLSHLLSAARDGQVKIWRLSNKKCLQTFQAHNGTVNVLTLLIREIINQLKWFTMIIQLQPHQKALHEYSERLRKQYQNHLLIGAIIKHRQAPKAKFHIVEP
;
A
#
# COMPACT_ATOMS: atom_id res chain seq x y z
N MET A 1 -3.47 46.12 21.15
CA MET A 1 -3.69 44.76 20.60
C MET A 1 -2.35 44.29 20.06
N ASN A 2 -1.73 43.33 20.73
CA ASN A 2 -0.31 43.01 20.53
C ASN A 2 -0.18 41.91 19.47
N ALA A 3 0.86 41.99 18.64
CA ALA A 3 1.07 41.15 17.45
C ALA A 3 1.07 39.63 17.73
N ALA A 4 1.27 39.20 18.96
CA ALA A 4 1.23 37.80 19.40
C ALA A 4 -0.18 37.18 19.33
N GLU A 5 -1.24 37.97 19.53
CA GLU A 5 -2.63 37.45 19.56
C GLU A 5 -3.15 37.13 18.15
N ARG A 6 -2.62 37.77 17.09
CA ARG A 6 -2.97 37.48 15.69
C ARG A 6 -2.41 36.15 15.16
N VAL A 7 -1.48 35.50 15.86
CA VAL A 7 -0.80 34.29 15.38
C VAL A 7 -1.62 33.01 15.62
N PHE A 8 -2.54 33.02 16.60
CA PHE A 8 -3.20 31.80 17.07
C PHE A 8 -4.66 31.63 16.62
N GLU A 9 -5.31 32.66 16.07
CA GLU A 9 -6.72 32.57 15.66
C GLU A 9 -6.97 31.81 14.34
N LYS A 10 -5.92 31.32 13.68
CA LYS A 10 -6.02 30.56 12.43
C LYS A 10 -5.23 29.25 12.44
N LEU A 11 -5.26 28.52 13.55
CA LEU A 11 -4.56 27.24 13.69
C LEU A 11 -5.24 26.05 12.98
N PHE A 12 -6.37 26.27 12.31
CA PHE A 12 -7.04 25.25 11.50
C PHE A 12 -6.71 25.43 10.01
N ILE A 13 -5.93 24.50 9.46
CA ILE A 13 -5.46 24.56 8.06
C ILE A 13 -6.39 23.76 7.13
N ALA A 14 -6.83 22.56 7.55
CA ALA A 14 -7.66 21.66 6.74
C ALA A 14 -8.31 20.53 7.56
N CYS A 15 -9.41 19.97 7.03
CA CYS A 15 -9.97 18.69 7.43
C CYS A 15 -9.94 17.74 6.22
N PHE A 16 -9.69 16.46 6.48
CA PHE A 16 -9.65 15.39 5.48
C PHE A 16 -10.66 14.33 5.88
N ASP A 17 -11.85 14.40 5.29
CA ASP A 17 -12.94 13.49 5.59
C ASP A 17 -12.91 12.25 4.69
N GLY A 18 -13.30 11.09 5.23
CA GLY A 18 -13.53 9.88 4.43
C GLY A 18 -13.06 8.56 5.04
N HIS A 19 -12.49 8.53 6.25
CA HIS A 19 -12.35 7.27 7.01
C HIS A 19 -13.67 6.95 7.70
N ASN A 20 -14.04 5.66 7.71
CA ASN A 20 -15.34 5.25 8.29
C ASN A 20 -15.24 5.01 9.79
N GLU A 21 -14.03 4.97 10.33
CA GLU A 21 -13.72 4.66 11.72
C GLU A 21 -12.58 5.53 12.22
N GLY A 22 -12.31 5.45 13.53
CA GLY A 22 -11.22 6.18 14.18
C GLY A 22 -9.86 5.96 13.50
N VAL A 23 -9.21 7.08 13.15
CA VAL A 23 -7.85 7.09 12.60
C VAL A 23 -6.85 6.88 13.74
N GLY A 24 -6.14 5.75 13.71
CA GLY A 24 -5.13 5.43 14.72
C GLY A 24 -3.71 5.86 14.31
N ILE A 25 -3.46 6.04 13.01
CA ILE A 25 -2.11 6.20 12.47
C ILE A 25 -2.08 7.31 11.42
N LEU A 26 -1.06 8.16 11.50
CA LEU A 26 -0.70 9.14 10.50
C LEU A 26 0.78 8.99 10.14
N SER A 27 1.12 9.04 8.86
CA SER A 27 2.51 8.92 8.39
C SER A 27 2.74 9.84 7.21
N LYS A 28 3.82 10.62 7.25
CA LYS A 28 4.17 11.55 6.16
C LYS A 28 5.09 10.86 5.16
N HIS A 29 4.90 11.14 3.88
CA HIS A 29 5.82 10.66 2.86
C HIS A 29 7.19 11.33 3.01
N ALA A 30 8.24 10.54 3.21
CA ALA A 30 9.60 11.03 3.52
C ALA A 30 10.15 12.05 2.50
N LEU A 31 9.95 11.80 1.20
CA LEU A 31 10.45 12.66 0.12
C LEU A 31 9.41 13.64 -0.46
N ARG A 32 8.13 13.52 -0.09
CA ARG A 32 7.05 14.29 -0.72
C ARG A 32 6.24 14.96 0.37
N LEU A 33 6.63 16.18 0.74
CA LEU A 33 6.05 16.91 1.86
C LEU A 33 4.54 17.10 1.76
N SER A 34 4.00 17.16 0.53
CA SER A 34 2.58 17.32 0.24
C SER A 34 1.78 16.04 0.34
N HIS A 35 2.39 14.89 0.66
CA HIS A 35 1.71 13.61 0.76
C HIS A 35 1.66 13.12 2.21
N LEU A 36 0.45 12.80 2.67
CA LEU A 36 0.17 12.27 3.98
C LEU A 36 -0.55 10.93 3.81
N LEU A 37 -0.21 9.96 4.65
CA LEU A 37 -0.91 8.71 4.77
C LEU A 37 -1.60 8.64 6.12
N SER A 38 -2.71 7.93 6.14
CA SER A 38 -3.50 7.70 7.33
C SER A 38 -4.03 6.27 7.32
N ALA A 39 -4.15 5.66 8.48
CA ALA A 39 -4.76 4.34 8.62
C ALA A 39 -5.73 4.32 9.81
N ALA A 40 -6.84 3.59 9.63
CA ALA A 40 -7.95 3.61 10.57
C ALA A 40 -8.36 2.20 11.02
N ARG A 41 -9.31 2.15 11.96
CA ARG A 41 -9.83 0.88 12.49
C ARG A 41 -10.69 0.10 11.50
N ASP A 42 -11.16 0.74 10.43
CA ASP A 42 -11.88 0.14 9.30
C ASP A 42 -10.96 -0.70 8.38
N GLY A 43 -9.66 -0.75 8.66
CA GLY A 43 -8.67 -1.49 7.88
C GLY A 43 -8.25 -0.80 6.60
N GLN A 44 -8.68 0.44 6.40
CA GLN A 44 -8.30 1.24 5.25
C GLN A 44 -7.04 2.06 5.51
N VAL A 45 -6.24 2.22 4.46
CA VAL A 45 -5.15 3.18 4.38
C VAL A 45 -5.49 4.19 3.29
N LYS A 46 -5.43 5.48 3.60
CA LYS A 46 -5.68 6.57 2.65
C LYS A 46 -4.45 7.41 2.43
N ILE A 47 -4.20 7.78 1.17
CA ILE A 47 -3.15 8.71 0.76
C ILE A 47 -3.81 10.04 0.40
N TRP A 48 -3.34 11.10 1.02
CA TRP A 48 -3.83 12.46 0.86
C TRP A 48 -2.78 13.33 0.21
N ARG A 49 -3.24 14.23 -0.65
CA ARG A 49 -2.45 15.37 -1.11
C ARG A 49 -2.88 16.60 -0.33
N LEU A 50 -1.95 17.11 0.49
CA LEU A 50 -2.19 18.25 1.38
C LEU A 50 -2.44 19.55 0.62
N SER A 51 -1.78 19.74 -0.53
CA SER A 51 -1.86 20.99 -1.30
C SER A 51 -3.25 21.30 -1.85
N ASN A 52 -4.01 20.28 -2.22
CA ASN A 52 -5.37 20.43 -2.76
C ASN A 52 -6.43 19.70 -1.92
N LYS A 53 -6.06 19.21 -0.73
CA LYS A 53 -6.94 18.55 0.23
C LYS A 53 -7.69 17.33 -0.34
N LYS A 54 -7.10 16.62 -1.30
CA LYS A 54 -7.75 15.47 -1.96
C LYS A 54 -7.22 14.13 -1.42
N CYS A 55 -8.14 13.18 -1.25
CA CYS A 55 -7.79 11.76 -1.18
C CYS A 55 -7.33 11.31 -2.56
N LEU A 56 -6.05 10.98 -2.70
CA LEU A 56 -5.51 10.43 -3.93
C LEU A 56 -5.86 8.96 -4.10
N GLN A 57 -5.84 8.21 -3.00
CA GLN A 57 -6.03 6.77 -3.06
C GLN A 57 -6.52 6.22 -1.72
N THR A 58 -7.36 5.20 -1.79
CA THR A 58 -7.81 4.39 -0.66
C THR A 58 -7.43 2.94 -0.92
N PHE A 59 -6.90 2.27 0.10
CA PHE A 59 -6.54 0.85 0.06
C PHE A 59 -7.24 0.12 1.19
N GLN A 60 -7.87 -1.02 0.90
CA GLN A 60 -8.24 -1.97 1.93
C GLN A 60 -7.00 -2.81 2.27
N ALA A 61 -6.33 -2.49 3.38
CA ALA A 61 -5.11 -3.19 3.80
C ALA A 61 -5.43 -4.42 4.67
N HIS A 62 -6.45 -4.31 5.52
CA HIS A 62 -6.85 -5.35 6.47
C HIS A 62 -8.38 -5.41 6.60
N ASN A 63 -8.94 -6.53 7.09
CA ASN A 63 -10.39 -6.66 7.40
C ASN A 63 -10.73 -6.15 8.81
N GLY A 64 -9.89 -5.28 9.38
CA GLY A 64 -9.98 -4.79 10.74
C GLY A 64 -8.84 -3.80 11.00
N THR A 65 -8.59 -3.46 12.26
CA THR A 65 -7.72 -2.31 12.58
C THR A 65 -6.31 -2.42 12.01
N VAL A 66 -5.87 -1.37 11.33
CA VAL A 66 -4.47 -1.21 10.94
C VAL A 66 -3.67 -0.79 12.17
N ASN A 67 -2.74 -1.64 12.62
CA ASN A 67 -1.96 -1.40 13.82
C ASN A 67 -0.64 -0.67 13.57
N VAL A 68 -0.05 -0.83 12.39
CA VAL A 68 1.24 -0.22 12.03
C VAL A 68 1.25 0.16 10.55
N LEU A 69 1.85 1.32 10.24
CA LEU A 69 2.10 1.76 8.87
C LEU A 69 3.55 2.25 8.75
N THR A 70 4.35 1.58 7.92
CA THR A 70 5.75 1.94 7.67
C THR A 70 5.95 2.28 6.20
N LEU A 71 6.54 3.45 5.92
CA LEU A 71 6.88 3.88 4.58
C LEU A 71 8.34 3.53 4.28
N LEU A 72 8.56 2.70 3.27
CA LEU A 72 9.88 2.40 2.75
C LEU A 72 10.20 3.33 1.58
N ILE A 73 11.32 4.05 1.66
CA ILE A 73 11.82 4.89 0.58
C ILE A 73 12.34 3.97 -0.54
N ARG A 74 11.89 4.18 -1.78
CA ARG A 74 12.23 3.34 -2.94
C ARG A 74 13.74 3.24 -3.21
N GLU A 75 14.52 4.29 -2.93
CA GLU A 75 16.00 4.23 -2.95
C GLU A 75 16.56 3.13 -2.05
N ILE A 76 15.96 2.92 -0.87
CA ILE A 76 16.36 1.85 0.06
C ILE A 76 15.91 0.47 -0.46
N ILE A 77 14.75 0.38 -1.11
CA ILE A 77 14.24 -0.87 -1.70
C ILE A 77 15.15 -1.37 -2.83
N ASN A 78 15.72 -0.47 -3.64
CA ASN A 78 16.68 -0.89 -4.68
C ASN A 78 17.98 -1.45 -4.09
N GLN A 79 18.40 -0.96 -2.91
CA GLN A 79 19.55 -1.50 -2.17
C GLN A 79 19.20 -2.83 -1.46
N LEU A 80 17.96 -2.97 -0.96
CA LEU A 80 17.46 -4.15 -0.25
C LEU A 80 16.80 -5.21 -1.14
N LYS A 81 16.88 -5.06 -2.47
CA LYS A 81 16.16 -5.88 -3.46
C LYS A 81 16.46 -7.38 -3.42
N TRP A 82 17.47 -7.83 -2.67
CA TRP A 82 17.75 -9.24 -2.43
C TRP A 82 16.97 -9.84 -1.24
N PHE A 83 16.36 -9.02 -0.38
CA PHE A 83 15.76 -9.50 0.88
C PHE A 83 14.24 -9.31 0.99
N THR A 84 13.64 -8.34 0.29
CA THR A 84 12.25 -7.94 0.53
C THR A 84 11.32 -8.21 -0.66
N MET A 85 11.12 -9.49 -0.98
CA MET A 85 9.88 -9.93 -1.64
C MET A 85 9.28 -11.14 -0.92
N ILE A 86 8.95 -10.94 0.36
CA ILE A 86 7.96 -11.76 1.05
C ILE A 86 7.12 -10.80 1.90
N ILE A 87 6.11 -10.19 1.30
CA ILE A 87 5.05 -9.55 2.06
C ILE A 87 4.07 -10.67 2.43
N GLN A 88 4.13 -11.08 3.70
CA GLN A 88 3.02 -11.64 4.49
C GLN A 88 2.34 -12.89 3.94
N LEU A 89 3.12 -13.96 3.75
CA LEU A 89 2.59 -15.31 3.60
C LEU A 89 2.66 -16.02 4.97
N GLN A 90 1.55 -16.62 5.41
CA GLN A 90 1.56 -17.55 6.54
C GLN A 90 2.64 -18.64 6.29
N PRO A 91 3.25 -19.26 7.31
CA PRO A 91 4.36 -20.21 7.11
C PRO A 91 4.09 -21.30 6.07
N HIS A 92 2.84 -21.79 6.00
CA HIS A 92 2.41 -22.78 5.00
C HIS A 92 2.38 -22.22 3.56
N GLN A 93 2.00 -20.97 3.38
CA GLN A 93 1.95 -20.32 2.06
C GLN A 93 3.35 -20.00 1.53
N LYS A 94 4.30 -19.70 2.43
CA LYS A 94 5.72 -19.53 2.07
C LYS A 94 6.32 -20.84 1.56
N ALA A 95 6.03 -21.96 2.25
CA ALA A 95 6.45 -23.29 1.82
C ALA A 95 5.86 -23.66 0.44
N LEU A 96 4.57 -23.38 0.23
CA LEU A 96 3.90 -23.59 -1.06
C LEU A 96 4.52 -22.74 -2.18
N HIS A 97 4.83 -21.47 -1.90
CA HIS A 97 5.47 -20.59 -2.87
C HIS A 97 6.86 -21.10 -3.25
N GLU A 98 7.69 -21.43 -2.26
CA GLU A 98 9.04 -21.97 -2.48
C GLU A 98 9.01 -23.29 -3.25
N TYR A 99 8.10 -24.19 -2.90
CA TYR A 99 7.89 -25.44 -3.62
C TYR A 99 7.47 -25.20 -5.07
N SER A 100 6.56 -24.26 -5.31
CA SER A 100 6.11 -23.91 -6.67
C SER A 100 7.24 -23.32 -7.53
N GLU A 101 8.14 -22.53 -6.94
CA GLU A 101 9.30 -21.97 -7.63
C GLU A 101 10.36 -23.04 -7.94
N ARG A 102 10.58 -24.00 -7.02
CA ARG A 102 11.45 -25.15 -7.28
C ARG A 102 10.95 -25.98 -8.45
N LEU A 103 9.65 -26.30 -8.47
CA LEU A 103 9.04 -27.02 -9.58
C LEU A 103 9.10 -26.22 -10.89
N ARG A 104 8.88 -24.90 -10.86
CA ARG A 104 9.02 -24.04 -12.04
C ARG A 104 10.43 -24.13 -12.63
N LYS A 105 11.47 -24.04 -11.79
CA LYS A 105 12.87 -24.17 -12.27
C LYS A 105 13.19 -25.57 -12.78
N GLN A 106 12.76 -26.60 -12.07
CA GLN A 106 13.06 -27.99 -12.41
C GLN A 106 12.40 -28.42 -13.74
N TYR A 107 11.20 -27.92 -14.01
CA TYR A 107 10.41 -28.33 -15.17
C TYR A 107 10.19 -27.21 -16.19
N GLN A 108 10.99 -26.14 -16.14
CA GLN A 108 10.89 -24.97 -17.04
C GLN A 108 10.90 -25.33 -18.54
N ASN A 109 11.57 -26.44 -18.90
CA ASN A 109 11.74 -26.90 -20.28
C ASN A 109 10.86 -28.13 -20.63
N HIS A 110 9.97 -28.56 -19.72
CA HIS A 110 9.15 -29.75 -19.95
C HIS A 110 7.91 -29.41 -20.80
N LEU A 111 7.79 -30.02 -21.99
CA LEU A 111 6.74 -29.71 -22.99
C LEU A 111 5.32 -29.66 -22.41
N LEU A 112 4.97 -30.62 -21.53
CA LEU A 112 3.62 -30.71 -20.94
C LEU A 112 3.33 -29.63 -19.88
N ILE A 113 4.34 -29.13 -19.17
CA ILE A 113 4.15 -28.14 -18.09
C ILE A 113 3.99 -26.73 -18.67
N GLY A 114 4.68 -26.43 -19.77
CA GLY A 114 4.46 -25.20 -20.53
C GLY A 114 3.02 -25.07 -21.05
N ALA A 115 2.39 -26.18 -21.47
CA ALA A 115 1.00 -26.20 -21.91
C ALA A 115 0.00 -25.92 -20.77
N ILE A 116 0.24 -26.47 -19.58
CA ILE A 116 -0.59 -26.23 -18.38
C ILE A 116 -0.49 -24.77 -17.93
N ILE A 117 0.71 -24.18 -17.91
CA ILE A 117 0.93 -22.77 -17.54
C ILE A 117 0.22 -21.82 -18.53
N LYS A 118 0.25 -22.13 -19.83
CA LYS A 118 -0.50 -21.37 -20.86
C LYS A 118 -2.01 -21.45 -20.64
N HIS A 119 -2.55 -22.62 -20.29
CA HIS A 119 -4.00 -22.79 -20.02
C HIS A 119 -4.46 -22.20 -18.67
N ARG A 120 -3.55 -22.05 -17.68
CA ARG A 120 -3.86 -21.49 -16.36
C ARG A 120 -3.86 -19.97 -16.27
N GLN A 121 -3.63 -19.24 -17.37
CA GLN A 121 -3.90 -17.81 -17.41
C GLN A 121 -5.43 -17.58 -17.33
N ALA A 122 -6.00 -17.72 -16.13
CA ALA A 122 -7.30 -17.18 -15.80
C ALA A 122 -7.30 -15.69 -16.14
N PRO A 123 -8.40 -15.13 -16.68
CA PRO A 123 -8.43 -13.77 -17.17
C PRO A 123 -7.95 -12.83 -16.07
N LYS A 124 -6.87 -12.08 -16.35
CA LYS A 124 -6.51 -10.93 -15.51
C LYS A 124 -7.77 -10.08 -15.43
N ALA A 125 -8.32 -9.92 -14.23
CA ALA A 125 -9.48 -9.07 -14.02
C ALA A 125 -9.20 -7.73 -14.73
N LYS A 126 -9.99 -7.42 -15.76
CA LYS A 126 -9.92 -6.13 -16.45
C LYS A 126 -10.49 -5.10 -15.49
N PHE A 127 -9.63 -4.47 -14.71
CA PHE A 127 -10.01 -3.26 -13.99
C PHE A 127 -10.29 -2.18 -15.04
N HIS A 128 -11.55 -1.78 -15.16
CA HIS A 128 -11.88 -0.53 -15.86
C HIS A 128 -11.32 0.59 -15.00
N ILE A 129 -10.26 1.22 -15.49
CA ILE A 129 -9.87 2.54 -15.01
C ILE A 129 -10.95 3.47 -15.56
N VAL A 130 -11.85 3.92 -14.70
CA VAL A 130 -12.68 5.07 -15.03
C VAL A 130 -11.78 6.28 -14.80
N GLU A 131 -11.26 6.84 -15.89
CA GLU A 131 -10.72 8.19 -15.92
C GLU A 131 -11.77 9.11 -16.55
N PRO A 132 -11.70 10.43 -16.29
CA PRO A 132 -11.90 11.13 -15.03
C PRO A 132 -13.37 11.42 -14.69
#